data_AF-A0A0V1A7S5-F1
#
_entry.id   AF-A0A0V1A7S5-F1
#
_cell.length_a   1.000
_cell.length_b   1.000
_cell.length_c   1.000
_cell.angle_alpha   90.00
_cell.angle_beta   90.00
_cell.angle_gamma   90.00
#
_symmetry.space_group_name_H-M   'P 1'
#
loop_
_entity.id
_entity.type
_entity.pdbx_description
1 polymer ?
#
loop_
_entity_poly.entity_id
_entity_poly.type
_entity_poly.pdbx_seq_one_letter_code
_entity_poly.pdbx_strand_id
1 'polypeptide(L)'
;LFCLLWLGVIFTFVSNVIVLIVKLKEMADSHSATSEYAHKLWTILNHLASAKLPATLQNISLNMDKTFRWTADETKARLDDSVSSKLLNCVFDKDIEQHIYQVPIATDETVREHDWYCFECHAAGQLYPCTKCFRVYHSSCISAELRANPAVLLCNACQEIEKEPPCNLETLSPCLSKILQSAEKMANGQFGTLPHPQSGVSDEQYRMLIANHIDLDLIDRKIRNMQYLNPTDFFNDFQLLRHNVFIVFGRDSAMAKLASDLLKEVDTQVKTLQSIMPRRFAARFSEKEKQRKGQFKMFRKPVHSGSDNYLPSEKNVETNGCSCDENYRVAVTDLNNYYRDLFYVELEKMAVEEMYEMEKQFESLRQQKHQSAVQDYKKQLHSIKTLMDNEYNERLRTEIQILLEHNKAEISSAKKQQWCVKCQKEAIYHCCWSTQYCSPECQHSHWQEHRSKCRRKKQET
;
A
#
# COMPACT_ATOMS: atom_id res chain seq x y z
N LEU A 1 -16.37 19.92 -42.70
CA LEU A 1 -16.23 20.53 -41.36
C LEU A 1 -17.32 20.08 -40.38
N PHE A 2 -18.62 20.23 -40.69
CA PHE A 2 -19.71 19.82 -39.79
C PHE A 2 -19.69 18.33 -39.37
N CYS A 3 -19.39 17.40 -40.28
CA CYS A 3 -19.26 15.97 -39.91
C CYS A 3 -18.08 15.67 -38.97
N LEU A 4 -16.98 16.43 -39.07
CA LEU A 4 -15.80 16.23 -38.22
C LEU A 4 -16.05 16.76 -36.80
N LEU A 5 -16.80 17.84 -36.66
CA LEU A 5 -17.26 18.37 -35.37
C LEU A 5 -18.22 17.38 -34.67
N TRP A 6 -19.16 16.79 -35.42
CA TRP A 6 -20.07 15.78 -34.88
C TRP A 6 -19.35 14.48 -34.48
N LEU A 7 -18.37 14.03 -35.27
CA LEU A 7 -17.52 12.90 -34.90
C LEU A 7 -16.68 13.19 -33.65
N GLY A 8 -16.18 14.41 -33.47
CA GLY A 8 -15.47 14.85 -32.26
C GLY A 8 -16.37 14.86 -31.01
N VAL A 9 -17.63 15.32 -31.14
CA VAL A 9 -18.61 15.30 -30.04
C VAL A 9 -19.03 13.86 -29.69
N ILE A 10 -19.23 13.00 -30.68
CA ILE A 10 -19.53 11.59 -30.44
C ILE A 10 -18.33 10.88 -29.82
N PHE A 11 -17.10 11.14 -30.29
CA PHE A 11 -15.89 10.53 -29.75
C PHE A 11 -15.62 10.97 -28.31
N THR A 12 -15.82 12.25 -27.98
CA THR A 12 -15.71 12.77 -26.61
C THR A 12 -16.83 12.23 -25.72
N PHE A 13 -18.06 12.12 -26.22
CA PHE A 13 -19.17 11.52 -25.49
C PHE A 13 -18.93 10.02 -25.22
N VAL A 14 -18.52 9.25 -26.22
CA VAL A 14 -18.18 7.83 -26.10
C VAL A 14 -16.97 7.64 -25.20
N SER A 15 -15.93 8.48 -25.31
CA SER A 15 -14.77 8.44 -24.42
C SER A 15 -15.16 8.76 -22.97
N ASN A 16 -15.99 9.77 -22.74
CA ASN A 16 -16.51 10.09 -21.40
C ASN A 16 -17.41 8.99 -20.85
N VAL A 17 -18.23 8.35 -21.69
CA VAL A 17 -19.07 7.20 -21.31
C VAL A 17 -18.21 5.97 -21.02
N ILE A 18 -17.16 5.71 -21.79
CA ILE A 18 -16.20 4.62 -21.53
C ILE A 18 -15.43 4.90 -20.23
N VAL A 19 -14.96 6.12 -20.00
CA VAL A 19 -14.32 6.51 -18.73
C VAL A 19 -15.30 6.40 -17.56
N LEU A 20 -16.57 6.75 -17.76
CA LEU A 20 -17.62 6.57 -16.76
C LEU A 20 -17.90 5.08 -16.51
N ILE A 21 -17.94 4.25 -17.55
CA ILE A 21 -18.14 2.79 -17.44
C ILE A 21 -16.94 2.11 -16.79
N VAL A 22 -15.71 2.53 -17.11
CA VAL A 22 -14.47 2.05 -16.46
C VAL A 22 -14.46 2.49 -15.00
N LYS A 23 -14.79 3.76 -14.69
CA LYS A 23 -14.98 4.22 -13.31
C LYS A 23 -16.09 3.46 -12.60
N LEU A 24 -17.23 3.21 -13.25
CA LEU A 24 -18.32 2.42 -12.68
C LEU A 24 -17.94 0.95 -12.47
N LYS A 25 -17.02 0.42 -13.28
CA LYS A 25 -16.48 -0.94 -13.16
C LYS A 25 -15.39 -1.04 -12.08
N GLU A 26 -14.55 -0.02 -11.93
CA GLU A 26 -13.64 0.13 -10.78
C GLU A 26 -14.42 0.41 -9.48
N MET A 27 -15.53 1.15 -9.55
CA MET A 27 -16.50 1.30 -8.46
C MET A 27 -17.29 0.01 -8.16
N ALA A 28 -17.25 -0.97 -9.07
CA ALA A 28 -17.88 -2.29 -8.92
C ALA A 28 -16.89 -3.38 -8.42
N ASP A 29 -15.61 -3.07 -8.28
CA ASP A 29 -14.68 -3.90 -7.50
C ASP A 29 -14.97 -3.67 -6.00
N SER A 30 -16.19 -4.04 -5.59
CA SER A 30 -16.59 -4.05 -4.19
C SER A 30 -15.70 -5.06 -3.48
N HIS A 31 -14.74 -4.58 -2.70
CA HIS A 31 -13.97 -5.42 -1.79
C HIS A 31 -14.97 -6.12 -0.86
N SER A 32 -15.20 -7.42 -1.05
CA SER A 32 -16.22 -8.18 -0.33
C SER A 32 -15.67 -8.78 0.96
N ALA A 33 -14.36 -9.03 1.02
CA ALA A 33 -13.70 -9.59 2.18
C ALA A 33 -13.72 -8.59 3.35
N THR A 34 -14.25 -9.00 4.50
CA THR A 34 -14.13 -8.22 5.74
C THR A 34 -12.74 -8.42 6.34
N SER A 35 -12.24 -7.42 7.09
CA SER A 35 -10.95 -7.52 7.76
C SER A 35 -10.89 -8.68 8.76
N GLU A 36 -12.01 -8.96 9.44
CA GLU A 36 -12.14 -10.10 10.35
C GLU A 36 -11.90 -11.44 9.64
N TYR A 37 -12.43 -11.61 8.43
CA TYR A 37 -12.26 -12.84 7.66
C TYR A 37 -10.82 -12.98 7.17
N ALA A 38 -10.23 -11.89 6.72
CA ALA A 38 -8.82 -11.85 6.33
C ALA A 38 -7.90 -12.24 7.50
N HIS A 39 -8.15 -11.71 8.70
CA HIS A 39 -7.37 -12.04 9.90
C HIS A 39 -7.43 -13.53 10.25
N LYS A 40 -8.62 -14.14 10.21
CA LYS A 40 -8.78 -15.58 10.49
C LYS A 40 -8.04 -16.43 9.47
N LEU A 41 -8.13 -16.08 8.19
CA LEU A 41 -7.42 -16.77 7.11
C LEU A 41 -5.91 -16.64 7.26
N TRP A 42 -5.38 -15.44 7.50
CA TRP A 42 -3.95 -15.22 7.73
C TRP A 42 -3.42 -15.98 8.95
N THR A 43 -4.21 -16.06 10.03
CA THR A 43 -3.85 -16.85 11.22
C THR A 43 -3.62 -18.32 10.85
N ILE A 44 -4.53 -18.93 10.09
CA ILE A 44 -4.39 -20.32 9.65
C ILE A 44 -3.24 -20.48 8.65
N LEU A 45 -3.07 -19.55 7.71
CA LEU A 45 -1.96 -19.61 6.74
C LEU A 45 -0.61 -19.52 7.44
N ASN A 46 -0.45 -18.62 8.41
CA ASN A 46 0.76 -18.50 9.22
C ASN A 46 1.00 -19.78 10.04
N HIS A 47 -0.06 -20.38 10.60
CA HIS A 47 0.05 -21.65 11.31
C HIS A 47 0.52 -22.78 10.38
N LEU A 48 -0.09 -22.94 9.20
CA LEU A 48 0.30 -23.94 8.21
C LEU A 48 1.74 -23.75 7.73
N ALA A 49 2.14 -22.50 7.48
CA ALA A 49 3.51 -22.16 7.13
C ALA A 49 4.51 -22.54 8.25
N SER A 50 4.19 -22.24 9.51
CA SER A 50 5.01 -22.62 10.67
C SER A 50 5.13 -24.14 10.85
N ALA A 51 4.07 -24.87 10.52
CA ALA A 51 4.02 -26.33 10.54
C ALA A 51 4.64 -26.97 9.28
N LYS A 52 5.11 -26.16 8.31
CA LYS A 52 5.63 -26.61 7.01
C LYS A 52 4.63 -27.47 6.23
N LEU A 53 3.34 -27.16 6.34
CA LEU A 53 2.26 -27.82 5.60
C LEU A 53 1.81 -26.92 4.43
N PRO A 54 1.45 -27.51 3.28
CA PRO A 54 1.00 -26.72 2.14
C PRO A 54 -0.37 -26.11 2.42
N ALA A 55 -0.53 -24.83 2.08
CA ALA A 55 -1.76 -24.06 2.28
C ALA A 55 -2.81 -24.35 1.19
N THR A 56 -3.21 -25.61 1.06
CA THR A 56 -4.23 -26.06 0.11
C THR A 56 -5.64 -25.79 0.65
N LEU A 57 -6.65 -25.74 -0.22
CA LEU A 57 -8.05 -25.55 0.18
C LEU A 57 -8.49 -26.57 1.26
N GLN A 58 -8.05 -27.83 1.12
CA GLN A 58 -8.37 -28.90 2.06
C GLN A 58 -7.76 -28.66 3.45
N ASN A 59 -6.47 -28.33 3.50
CA ASN A 59 -5.77 -28.08 4.76
C ASN A 59 -6.30 -26.84 5.47
N ILE A 60 -6.60 -25.77 4.70
CA ILE A 60 -7.20 -24.55 5.24
C ILE A 60 -8.60 -24.87 5.80
N SER A 61 -9.46 -25.54 5.03
CA SER A 61 -10.83 -25.88 5.47
C SER A 61 -10.83 -26.71 6.75
N LEU A 62 -9.94 -27.70 6.87
CA LEU A 62 -9.84 -28.52 8.08
C LEU A 62 -9.44 -27.70 9.32
N ASN A 63 -8.50 -26.75 9.17
CA ASN A 63 -8.05 -25.92 10.28
C ASN A 63 -9.06 -24.80 10.62
N MET A 64 -9.75 -24.26 9.61
CA MET A 64 -10.80 -23.26 9.78
C MET A 64 -12.02 -23.85 10.49
N ASP A 65 -12.44 -25.07 10.16
CA ASP A 65 -13.51 -25.78 10.88
C ASP A 65 -13.13 -26.02 12.35
N LYS A 66 -11.91 -26.53 12.60
CA LYS A 66 -11.43 -26.81 13.96
C LYS A 66 -11.33 -25.56 14.83
N THR A 67 -10.84 -24.46 14.27
CA THR A 67 -10.48 -23.24 15.03
C THR A 67 -11.63 -22.24 15.09
N PHE A 68 -12.33 -22.04 13.97
CA PHE A 68 -13.33 -20.99 13.79
C PHE A 68 -14.72 -21.51 13.38
N ARG A 69 -14.90 -22.84 13.29
CA ARG A 69 -16.18 -23.50 12.93
C ARG A 69 -16.73 -23.10 11.57
N TRP A 70 -15.85 -22.80 10.61
CA TRP A 70 -16.27 -22.56 9.23
C TRP A 70 -16.43 -23.87 8.48
N THR A 71 -17.53 -23.98 7.74
CA THR A 71 -17.73 -25.08 6.81
C THR A 71 -16.74 -24.98 5.63
N ALA A 72 -16.57 -26.09 4.89
CA ALA A 72 -15.72 -26.09 3.70
C ALA A 72 -16.21 -25.10 2.64
N ASP A 73 -17.54 -24.99 2.45
CA ASP A 73 -18.15 -24.07 1.48
C ASP A 73 -17.96 -22.62 1.89
N GLU A 74 -18.16 -22.29 3.17
CA GLU A 74 -17.87 -20.95 3.70
C GLU A 74 -16.38 -20.62 3.56
N THR A 75 -15.49 -21.55 3.90
CA THR A 75 -14.05 -21.34 3.77
C THR A 75 -13.65 -21.03 2.33
N LYS A 76 -14.19 -21.78 1.37
CA LYS A 76 -13.95 -21.55 -0.05
C LYS A 76 -14.45 -20.17 -0.48
N ALA A 77 -15.69 -19.81 -0.15
CA ALA A 77 -16.24 -18.50 -0.51
C ALA A 77 -15.38 -17.35 0.04
N ARG A 78 -14.87 -17.47 1.27
CA ARG A 78 -14.04 -16.44 1.91
C ARG A 78 -12.63 -16.38 1.35
N LEU A 79 -12.08 -17.50 0.90
CA LEU A 79 -10.83 -17.54 0.14
C LEU A 79 -11.00 -16.84 -1.20
N ASP A 80 -12.08 -17.15 -1.93
CA ASP A 80 -12.39 -16.53 -3.23
C ASP A 80 -12.57 -15.00 -3.08
N ASP A 81 -13.31 -14.55 -2.06
CA ASP A 81 -13.46 -13.14 -1.70
C ASP A 81 -12.12 -12.47 -1.37
N SER A 82 -11.25 -13.15 -0.63
CA SER A 82 -9.94 -12.60 -0.23
C SER A 82 -8.97 -12.51 -1.41
N VAL A 83 -9.08 -13.45 -2.37
CA VAL A 83 -8.29 -13.42 -3.61
C VAL A 83 -8.76 -12.31 -4.54
N SER A 84 -10.08 -12.17 -4.74
CA SER A 84 -10.64 -11.08 -5.56
C SER A 84 -10.30 -9.70 -4.97
N SER A 85 -10.28 -9.62 -3.64
CA SER A 85 -9.92 -8.44 -2.86
C SER A 85 -8.42 -8.18 -2.74
N LYS A 86 -7.56 -9.00 -3.38
CA LYS A 86 -6.08 -8.90 -3.32
C LYS A 86 -5.50 -9.00 -1.90
N LEU A 87 -6.23 -9.60 -0.96
CA LEU A 87 -5.75 -9.92 0.39
C LEU A 87 -5.04 -11.27 0.46
N LEU A 88 -5.26 -12.13 -0.53
CA LEU A 88 -4.58 -13.40 -0.74
C LEU A 88 -4.20 -13.58 -2.21
N ASN A 89 -3.13 -14.33 -2.45
CA ASN A 89 -2.81 -14.86 -3.77
C ASN A 89 -3.15 -16.35 -3.80
N CYS A 90 -3.74 -16.82 -4.90
CA CYS A 90 -3.90 -18.24 -5.19
C CYS A 90 -2.96 -18.60 -6.33
N VAL A 91 -2.01 -19.52 -6.08
CA VAL A 91 -0.97 -19.90 -7.05
C VAL A 91 -0.98 -21.41 -7.21
N PHE A 92 -0.83 -21.88 -8.46
CA PHE A 92 -0.67 -23.30 -8.74
C PHE A 92 0.76 -23.74 -8.40
N ASP A 93 0.89 -24.65 -7.44
CA ASP A 93 2.15 -25.26 -7.04
C ASP A 93 2.37 -26.53 -7.89
N LYS A 94 3.52 -26.56 -8.58
CA LYS A 94 3.87 -27.66 -9.49
C LYS A 94 4.35 -28.92 -8.78
N ASP A 95 4.90 -28.78 -7.57
CA ASP A 95 5.50 -29.91 -6.85
C ASP A 95 4.41 -30.80 -6.22
N ILE A 96 3.28 -30.19 -5.84
CA ILE A 96 2.14 -30.89 -5.25
C ILE A 96 0.90 -30.94 -6.17
N GLU A 97 1.00 -30.41 -7.38
CA GLU A 97 -0.07 -30.34 -8.40
C GLU A 97 -1.41 -29.76 -7.88
N GLN A 98 -1.33 -28.78 -6.98
CA GLN A 98 -2.50 -28.17 -6.34
C GLN A 98 -2.37 -26.66 -6.22
N HIS A 99 -3.51 -25.97 -6.09
CA HIS A 99 -3.52 -24.55 -5.77
C HIS A 99 -3.23 -24.33 -4.29
N ILE A 100 -2.30 -23.41 -4.00
CA ILE A 100 -1.95 -22.95 -2.66
C ILE A 100 -2.33 -21.49 -2.48
N TYR A 101 -2.71 -21.13 -1.26
CA TYR A 101 -3.01 -19.76 -0.89
C TYR A 101 -1.85 -19.17 -0.09
N GLN A 102 -1.46 -17.94 -0.42
CA GLN A 102 -0.37 -17.25 0.24
C GLN A 102 -0.71 -15.78 0.49
N VAL A 103 -0.16 -15.21 1.56
CA VAL A 103 -0.25 -13.78 1.84
C VAL A 103 0.62 -13.03 0.81
N PRO A 104 0.07 -12.03 0.09
CA PRO A 104 0.85 -11.21 -0.84
C PRO A 104 1.99 -10.47 -0.12
N ILE A 105 3.10 -10.31 -0.83
CA ILE A 105 4.15 -9.37 -0.44
C ILE A 105 3.71 -8.01 -0.97
N ALA A 106 3.42 -7.06 -0.08
CA ALA A 106 3.14 -5.68 -0.44
C ALA A 106 4.37 -5.06 -1.10
N THR A 107 4.15 -4.51 -2.28
CA THR A 107 5.13 -3.65 -2.94
C THR A 107 4.84 -2.19 -2.56
N ASP A 108 5.87 -1.34 -2.58
CA ASP A 108 5.79 0.10 -2.27
C ASP A 108 4.86 0.91 -3.21
N GLU A 109 4.27 0.26 -4.23
CA GLU A 109 3.50 0.88 -5.30
C GLU A 109 2.00 1.05 -4.97
N THR A 110 1.53 0.58 -3.82
CA THR A 110 0.10 0.55 -3.48
C THR A 110 -0.37 1.77 -2.70
N VAL A 111 -0.10 2.99 -3.18
CA VAL A 111 -0.82 4.17 -2.66
C VAL A 111 -2.27 4.07 -3.11
N ARG A 112 -3.17 3.81 -2.17
CA ARG A 112 -4.60 3.68 -2.44
C ARG A 112 -5.25 5.06 -2.47
N GLU A 113 -6.01 5.33 -3.53
CA GLU A 113 -6.77 6.57 -3.63
C GLU A 113 -7.93 6.61 -2.62
N HIS A 114 -8.58 5.47 -2.38
CA HIS A 114 -9.73 5.33 -1.50
C HIS A 114 -9.63 4.10 -0.58
N ASP A 115 -10.31 4.18 0.56
CA ASP A 115 -10.42 3.09 1.51
C ASP A 115 -11.30 1.95 0.98
N TRP A 116 -11.10 0.74 1.50
CA TRP A 116 -11.91 -0.43 1.21
C TRP A 116 -13.02 -0.66 2.23
N TYR A 117 -13.03 0.12 3.30
CA TYR A 117 -13.98 -0.02 4.40
C TYR A 117 -14.79 1.26 4.57
N CYS A 118 -16.10 1.11 4.77
CA CYS A 118 -16.98 2.24 5.01
C CYS A 118 -16.54 3.04 6.25
N PHE A 119 -16.45 4.36 6.14
CA PHE A 119 -15.99 5.19 7.25
C PHE A 119 -16.96 5.24 8.44
N GLU A 120 -18.23 4.92 8.21
CA GLU A 120 -19.28 4.90 9.23
C GLU A 120 -19.37 3.55 9.95
N CYS A 121 -19.50 2.45 9.19
CA CYS A 121 -19.73 1.13 9.77
C CYS A 121 -18.49 0.23 9.82
N HIS A 122 -17.38 0.64 9.19
CA HIS A 122 -16.09 -0.07 9.13
C HIS A 122 -16.12 -1.41 8.40
N ALA A 123 -17.21 -1.72 7.69
CA ALA A 123 -17.37 -2.94 6.92
C ALA A 123 -17.05 -2.72 5.44
N ALA A 124 -16.65 -3.81 4.78
CA ALA A 124 -16.42 -3.87 3.35
C ALA A 124 -17.76 -3.98 2.57
N GLY A 125 -17.71 -4.09 1.25
CA GLY A 125 -18.87 -4.28 0.38
C GLY A 125 -18.98 -3.21 -0.71
N GLN A 126 -20.20 -2.90 -1.14
CA GLN A 126 -20.45 -1.90 -2.19
C GLN A 126 -20.39 -0.48 -1.61
N LEU A 127 -19.36 0.26 -1.99
CA LEU A 127 -18.98 1.52 -1.37
C LEU A 127 -18.95 2.66 -2.40
N TYR A 128 -19.30 3.86 -1.94
CA TYR A 128 -19.31 5.09 -2.72
C TYR A 128 -18.18 6.01 -2.24
N PRO A 129 -17.20 6.33 -3.09
CA PRO A 129 -16.08 7.16 -2.71
C PRO A 129 -16.43 8.63 -2.61
N CYS A 130 -15.80 9.33 -1.65
CA CYS A 130 -15.83 10.78 -1.60
C CYS A 130 -14.98 11.38 -2.73
N THR A 131 -15.48 12.45 -3.34
CA THR A 131 -14.77 13.17 -4.41
C THR A 131 -13.59 14.02 -3.94
N LYS A 132 -13.48 14.28 -2.62
CA LYS A 132 -12.48 15.21 -2.04
C LYS A 132 -11.44 14.57 -1.12
N CYS A 133 -11.68 13.34 -0.66
CA CYS A 133 -10.76 12.59 0.20
C CYS A 133 -10.90 11.07 -0.04
N PHE A 134 -10.05 10.29 0.63
CA PHE A 134 -9.99 8.83 0.51
C PHE A 134 -11.18 8.08 1.14
N ARG A 135 -12.08 8.75 1.87
CA ARG A 135 -13.18 8.08 2.59
C ARG A 135 -14.22 7.52 1.64
N VAL A 136 -14.80 6.37 2.01
CA VAL A 136 -15.87 5.70 1.27
C VAL A 136 -17.03 5.33 2.20
N TYR A 137 -18.23 5.16 1.65
CA TYR A 137 -19.43 4.89 2.45
C TYR A 137 -20.39 3.93 1.76
N HIS A 138 -21.11 3.10 2.52
CA HIS A 138 -22.30 2.41 1.98
C HIS A 138 -23.41 3.42 1.72
N SER A 139 -24.29 3.12 0.74
CA SER A 139 -25.49 3.93 0.46
C SER A 139 -26.38 4.11 1.71
N SER A 140 -26.50 3.06 2.54
CA SER A 140 -27.25 3.11 3.80
C SER A 140 -26.57 3.96 4.89
N CYS A 141 -25.25 4.15 4.81
CA CYS A 141 -24.44 4.86 5.80
C CYS A 141 -24.29 6.37 5.54
N ILE A 142 -24.77 6.87 4.41
CA ILE A 142 -24.83 8.31 4.11
C ILE A 142 -26.24 8.87 4.36
N SER A 143 -26.35 10.17 4.63
CA SER A 143 -27.65 10.82 4.86
C SER A 143 -28.52 10.78 3.61
N ALA A 144 -29.84 10.93 3.78
CA ALA A 144 -30.79 10.90 2.67
C ALA A 144 -30.50 12.02 1.64
N GLU A 145 -30.05 13.19 2.08
CA GLU A 145 -29.67 14.30 1.19
C GLU A 145 -28.47 13.94 0.29
N LEU A 146 -27.51 13.18 0.82
CA LEU A 146 -26.32 12.75 0.09
C LEU A 146 -26.60 11.63 -0.93
N ARG A 147 -27.65 10.82 -0.72
CA ARG A 147 -28.05 9.75 -1.64
C ARG A 147 -28.66 10.24 -2.95
N ALA A 148 -29.13 11.49 -3.00
CA ALA A 148 -29.80 12.03 -4.18
C ALA A 148 -28.87 12.20 -5.40
N ASN A 149 -27.55 12.26 -5.19
CA ASN A 149 -26.56 12.30 -6.28
C ASN A 149 -25.27 11.51 -5.92
N PRO A 150 -25.29 10.18 -6.02
CA PRO A 150 -24.20 9.32 -5.55
C PRO A 150 -22.92 9.43 -6.41
N ALA A 151 -23.00 9.97 -7.62
CA ALA A 151 -21.84 10.16 -8.50
C ALA A 151 -20.90 11.30 -8.06
N VAL A 152 -21.37 12.18 -7.16
CA VAL A 152 -20.61 13.36 -6.68
C VAL A 152 -20.65 13.41 -5.15
N LEU A 153 -20.48 12.26 -4.49
CA LEU A 153 -20.54 12.21 -3.03
C LEU A 153 -19.46 13.13 -2.43
N LEU A 154 -19.90 14.09 -1.62
CA LEU A 154 -19.06 14.92 -0.77
C LEU A 154 -19.36 14.57 0.68
N CYS A 155 -18.45 13.86 1.35
CA CYS A 155 -18.71 13.34 2.69
C CYS A 155 -18.83 14.46 3.76
N ASN A 156 -19.51 14.15 4.87
CA ASN A 156 -19.73 15.10 5.97
C ASN A 156 -18.43 15.72 6.49
N ALA A 157 -17.39 14.92 6.70
CA ALA A 157 -16.08 15.42 7.15
C ALA A 157 -15.50 16.49 6.21
N CYS A 158 -15.59 16.29 4.89
CA CYS A 158 -15.14 17.31 3.92
C CYS A 158 -16.05 18.54 3.89
N GLN A 159 -17.36 18.39 4.09
CA GLN A 159 -18.27 19.53 4.18
C GLN A 159 -18.01 20.38 5.43
N GLU A 160 -17.72 19.73 6.56
CA GLU A 160 -17.42 20.41 7.83
C GLU A 160 -16.11 21.18 7.76
N ILE A 161 -15.06 20.56 7.21
CA ILE A 161 -13.78 21.25 6.94
C ILE A 161 -13.99 22.49 6.07
N GLU A 162 -14.82 22.40 5.02
CA GLU A 162 -15.04 23.53 4.11
C GLU A 162 -15.85 24.67 4.73
N LYS A 163 -16.68 24.36 5.74
CA LYS A 163 -17.43 25.37 6.50
C LYS A 163 -16.59 26.03 7.58
N GLU A 164 -15.58 25.34 8.11
CA GLU A 164 -14.77 25.86 9.22
C GLU A 164 -13.57 26.69 8.73
N PRO A 165 -13.49 27.99 9.09
CA PRO A 165 -12.39 28.84 8.68
C PRO A 165 -11.08 28.42 9.36
N PRO A 166 -9.93 28.72 8.73
CA PRO A 166 -8.64 28.44 9.34
C PRO A 166 -8.38 29.33 10.57
N CYS A 167 -7.71 28.76 11.57
CA CYS A 167 -7.29 29.44 12.80
C CYS A 167 -5.83 29.95 12.71
N ASN A 168 -5.46 30.81 13.66
CA ASN A 168 -4.05 31.12 13.93
C ASN A 168 -3.34 29.87 14.50
N LEU A 169 -2.32 29.38 13.79
CA LEU A 169 -1.67 28.10 14.08
C LEU A 169 -0.83 28.13 15.37
N GLU A 170 -0.19 29.26 15.68
CA GLU A 170 0.62 29.44 16.89
C GLU A 170 -0.20 29.36 18.17
N THR A 171 -1.47 29.79 18.11
CA THR A 171 -2.41 29.68 19.24
C THR A 171 -3.14 28.33 19.23
N LEU A 172 -3.46 27.80 18.05
CA LEU A 172 -4.15 26.52 17.91
C LEU A 172 -3.29 25.33 18.36
N SER A 173 -2.02 25.27 17.94
CA SER A 173 -1.13 24.14 18.21
C SER A 173 -0.98 23.82 19.71
N PRO A 174 -0.74 24.80 20.61
CA PRO A 174 -0.73 24.54 22.06
C PRO A 174 -2.07 24.04 22.62
N CYS A 175 -3.21 24.51 22.09
CA CYS A 175 -4.53 24.02 22.48
C CYS A 175 -4.72 22.55 22.06
N LEU A 176 -4.38 22.21 20.82
CA LEU A 176 -4.45 20.83 20.32
C LEU A 176 -3.50 19.91 21.10
N SER A 177 -2.29 20.38 21.43
CA SER A 177 -1.33 19.61 22.23
C SER A 177 -1.88 19.26 23.61
N LYS A 178 -2.62 20.16 24.27
CA LYS A 178 -3.29 19.86 25.54
C LYS A 178 -4.38 18.80 25.38
N ILE A 179 -5.16 18.84 24.30
CA ILE A 179 -6.18 17.83 24.00
C ILE A 179 -5.50 16.48 23.75
N LEU A 180 -4.42 16.46 22.98
CA LEU A 180 -3.64 15.24 22.73
C LEU A 180 -3.05 14.64 24.02
N GLN A 181 -2.47 15.45 24.90
CA GLN A 181 -1.96 14.97 26.20
C GLN A 181 -3.05 14.35 27.07
N SER A 182 -4.27 14.89 27.02
CA SER A 182 -5.43 14.29 27.68
C SER A 182 -5.79 12.93 27.06
N ALA A 183 -5.77 12.86 25.72
CA ALA A 183 -6.04 11.65 24.97
C ALA A 183 -5.00 10.55 25.24
N GLU A 184 -3.70 10.88 25.23
CA GLU A 184 -2.60 9.95 25.54
C GLU A 184 -2.71 9.35 26.95
N LYS A 185 -3.07 10.19 27.94
CA LYS A 185 -3.33 9.71 29.32
C LYS A 185 -4.47 8.71 29.37
N MET A 186 -5.55 8.95 28.64
CA MET A 186 -6.69 8.04 28.55
C MET A 186 -6.34 6.75 27.80
N ALA A 187 -5.56 6.87 26.73
CA ALA A 187 -5.11 5.73 25.93
C ALA A 187 -4.15 4.81 26.71
N ASN A 188 -3.52 5.30 27.77
CA ASN A 188 -2.68 4.51 28.69
C ASN A 188 -1.62 3.67 27.96
N GLY A 189 -0.88 4.33 27.05
CA GLY A 189 0.16 3.69 26.24
C GLY A 189 -0.34 2.90 25.03
N GLN A 190 -1.66 2.83 24.79
CA GLN A 190 -2.22 2.29 23.55
C GLN A 190 -2.21 3.34 22.43
N PHE A 191 -2.23 2.88 21.18
CA PHE A 191 -2.31 3.71 19.96
C PHE A 191 -1.15 4.69 19.72
N GLY A 192 -0.06 4.62 20.48
CA GLY A 192 1.16 5.39 20.23
C GLY A 192 1.74 5.09 18.84
N THR A 193 1.93 3.80 18.57
CA THR A 193 2.33 3.26 17.26
C THR A 193 1.36 2.19 16.78
N LEU A 194 1.06 2.19 15.48
CA LEU A 194 0.27 1.14 14.82
C LEU A 194 1.04 0.54 13.62
N PRO A 195 0.93 -0.79 13.36
CA PRO A 195 0.11 -1.78 14.06
C PRO A 195 0.60 -2.08 15.48
N HIS A 196 -0.33 -2.23 16.43
CA HIS A 196 0.03 -2.59 17.80
C HIS A 196 0.54 -4.04 17.85
N PRO A 197 1.54 -4.38 18.68
CA PRO A 197 2.04 -5.75 18.78
C PRO A 197 0.96 -6.79 19.14
N GLN A 198 -0.06 -6.40 19.90
CA GLN A 198 -1.17 -7.28 20.28
C GLN A 198 -2.20 -7.50 19.16
N SER A 199 -2.08 -6.80 18.03
CA SER A 199 -2.99 -6.98 16.89
C SER A 199 -2.80 -8.34 16.20
N GLY A 200 -1.61 -8.95 16.32
CA GLY A 200 -1.26 -10.16 15.57
C GLY A 200 -1.11 -9.95 14.06
N VAL A 201 -1.13 -8.69 13.61
CA VAL A 201 -1.01 -8.26 12.22
C VAL A 201 0.41 -7.74 11.99
N SER A 202 1.09 -8.23 10.96
CA SER A 202 2.40 -7.69 10.56
C SER A 202 2.26 -6.30 9.93
N ASP A 203 3.35 -5.52 9.86
CA ASP A 203 3.35 -4.22 9.15
C ASP A 203 2.83 -4.34 7.72
N GLU A 204 3.14 -5.46 7.06
CA GLU A 204 2.68 -5.74 5.71
C GLU A 204 1.16 -5.91 5.65
N GLN A 205 0.63 -6.77 6.51
CA GLN A 205 -0.81 -7.02 6.60
C GLN A 205 -1.56 -5.76 7.02
N TYR A 206 -0.97 -4.91 7.86
CA TYR A 206 -1.53 -3.62 8.23
C TYR A 206 -1.65 -2.71 7.00
N ARG A 207 -0.60 -2.59 6.18
CA ARG A 207 -0.63 -1.83 4.91
C ARG A 207 -1.61 -2.41 3.90
N MET A 208 -1.87 -3.72 3.98
CA MET A 208 -2.88 -4.38 3.15
C MET A 208 -4.32 -4.05 3.58
N LEU A 209 -4.57 -3.71 4.83
CA LEU A 209 -5.91 -3.35 5.32
C LEU A 209 -6.14 -1.85 5.33
N ILE A 210 -5.14 -1.08 5.71
CA ILE A 210 -5.26 0.33 6.04
C ILE A 210 -4.74 1.18 4.89
N ALA A 211 -5.63 1.96 4.26
CA ALA A 211 -5.27 2.87 3.18
C ALA A 211 -4.44 4.06 3.68
N ASN A 212 -4.79 4.61 4.86
CA ASN A 212 -4.15 5.79 5.43
C ASN A 212 -3.77 5.54 6.89
N HIS A 213 -2.48 5.51 7.16
CA HIS A 213 -1.93 5.29 8.50
C HIS A 213 -2.06 6.53 9.38
N ILE A 214 -2.43 6.32 10.65
CA ILE A 214 -2.46 7.33 11.70
C ILE A 214 -2.27 6.65 13.05
N ASP A 215 -1.56 7.33 13.95
CA ASP A 215 -1.36 6.96 15.34
C ASP A 215 -1.10 8.23 16.18
N LEU A 216 -1.05 8.10 17.51
CA LEU A 216 -0.91 9.26 18.40
C LEU A 216 0.44 9.96 18.19
N ASP A 217 1.52 9.22 17.91
CA ASP A 217 2.85 9.79 17.62
C ASP A 217 2.86 10.60 16.31
N LEU A 218 2.13 10.15 15.28
CA LEU A 218 1.94 10.92 14.06
C LEU A 218 1.08 12.15 14.30
N ILE A 219 0.00 12.06 15.07
CA ILE A 219 -0.84 13.21 15.43
C ILE A 219 0.01 14.26 16.15
N ASP A 220 0.83 13.87 17.14
CA ASP A 220 1.76 14.74 17.86
C ASP A 220 2.76 15.44 16.91
N ARG A 221 3.36 14.69 15.97
CA ARG A 221 4.22 15.27 14.92
C ARG A 221 3.46 16.29 14.06
N LYS A 222 2.21 16.01 13.68
CA LYS A 222 1.37 16.94 12.90
C LYS A 222 1.06 18.22 13.69
N ILE A 223 0.85 18.14 15.01
CA ILE A 223 0.67 19.33 15.87
C ILE A 223 1.95 20.17 15.91
N ARG A 224 3.11 19.55 16.17
CA ARG A 224 4.41 20.23 16.21
C ARG A 224 4.76 20.91 14.90
N ASN A 225 4.42 20.27 13.79
CA ASN A 225 4.64 20.80 12.44
C ASN A 225 3.53 21.75 11.97
N MET A 226 2.57 22.08 12.85
CA MET A 226 1.45 22.99 12.58
C MET A 226 0.62 22.62 11.34
N GLN A 227 0.34 21.33 11.15
CA GLN A 227 -0.33 20.81 9.96
C GLN A 227 -1.87 20.84 10.04
N TYR A 228 -2.45 21.16 11.19
CA TYR A 228 -3.91 21.30 11.36
C TYR A 228 -4.33 22.75 11.20
N LEU A 229 -5.21 23.03 10.25
CA LEU A 229 -5.64 24.40 9.96
C LEU A 229 -6.78 24.85 10.85
N ASN A 230 -7.59 23.91 11.31
CA ASN A 230 -8.72 24.11 12.21
C ASN A 230 -8.91 22.89 13.14
N PRO A 231 -9.73 23.01 14.20
CA PRO A 231 -10.01 21.89 15.11
C PRO A 231 -10.65 20.67 14.43
N THR A 232 -11.46 20.86 13.37
CA THR A 232 -12.08 19.75 12.63
C THR A 232 -11.04 18.89 11.90
N ASP A 233 -9.98 19.47 11.34
CA ASP A 233 -8.87 18.73 10.72
C ASP A 233 -8.21 17.78 11.73
N PHE A 234 -7.97 18.28 12.94
CA PHE A 234 -7.40 17.49 14.04
C PHE A 234 -8.35 16.38 14.48
N PHE A 235 -9.64 16.68 14.64
CA PHE A 235 -10.63 15.68 15.03
C PHE A 235 -10.79 14.56 13.99
N ASN A 236 -10.68 14.88 12.70
CA ASN A 236 -10.78 13.93 11.61
C ASN A 236 -9.67 12.86 11.62
N ASP A 237 -8.50 13.17 12.17
CA ASP A 237 -7.43 12.17 12.36
C ASP A 237 -7.76 11.20 13.51
N PHE A 238 -8.44 11.66 14.57
CA PHE A 238 -8.96 10.75 15.59
C PHE A 238 -10.09 9.86 15.06
N GLN A 239 -10.94 10.38 14.15
CA GLN A 239 -11.91 9.55 13.46
C GLN A 239 -11.22 8.46 12.62
N LEU A 240 -10.13 8.80 11.92
CA LEU A 240 -9.32 7.84 11.17
C LEU A 240 -8.65 6.82 12.10
N LEU A 241 -8.13 7.26 13.25
CA LEU A 241 -7.53 6.37 14.25
C LEU A 241 -8.55 5.33 14.72
N ARG A 242 -9.75 5.77 15.10
CA ARG A 242 -10.85 4.86 15.47
C ARG A 242 -11.20 3.93 14.32
N HIS A 243 -11.29 4.44 13.09
CA HIS A 243 -11.60 3.64 11.92
C HIS A 243 -10.58 2.52 11.70
N ASN A 244 -9.29 2.84 11.75
CA ASN A 244 -8.20 1.87 11.59
C ASN A 244 -8.19 0.83 12.73
N VAL A 245 -8.45 1.25 13.97
CA VAL A 245 -8.56 0.34 15.11
C VAL A 245 -9.74 -0.62 14.94
N PHE A 246 -10.87 -0.16 14.42
CA PHE A 246 -12.03 -1.02 14.17
C PHE A 246 -11.75 -2.07 13.10
N ILE A 247 -11.03 -1.70 12.04
CA ILE A 247 -10.63 -2.64 10.99
C ILE A 247 -9.68 -3.70 11.53
N VAL A 248 -8.65 -3.29 12.29
CA VAL A 248 -7.59 -4.19 12.77
C VAL A 248 -8.05 -5.06 13.94
N PHE A 249 -8.72 -4.51 14.94
CA PHE A 249 -9.07 -5.27 16.15
C PHE A 249 -10.49 -5.82 16.12
N GLY A 250 -11.33 -5.38 15.19
CA GLY A 250 -12.75 -5.67 15.17
C GLY A 250 -13.54 -4.78 16.12
N ARG A 251 -14.80 -4.54 15.76
CA ARG A 251 -15.72 -3.59 16.43
C ARG A 251 -16.00 -3.92 17.90
N ASP A 252 -16.01 -5.20 18.25
CA ASP A 252 -16.37 -5.67 19.59
C ASP A 252 -15.15 -5.80 20.54
N SER A 253 -13.96 -5.44 20.07
CA SER A 253 -12.74 -5.54 20.86
C SER A 253 -12.66 -4.47 21.97
N ALA A 254 -11.91 -4.78 23.03
CA ALA A 254 -11.57 -3.81 24.06
C ALA A 254 -10.84 -2.58 23.48
N MET A 255 -10.03 -2.77 22.44
CA MET A 255 -9.33 -1.69 21.73
C MET A 255 -10.31 -0.79 20.97
N ALA A 256 -11.30 -1.35 20.28
CA ALA A 256 -12.34 -0.57 19.61
C ALA A 256 -13.20 0.23 20.61
N LYS A 257 -13.50 -0.35 21.78
CA LYS A 257 -14.17 0.38 22.87
C LYS A 257 -13.32 1.56 23.36
N LEU A 258 -12.04 1.31 23.67
CA LEU A 258 -11.11 2.36 24.11
C LEU A 258 -10.97 3.47 23.07
N ALA A 259 -10.81 3.14 21.79
CA ALA A 259 -10.73 4.13 20.70
C ALA A 259 -12.02 4.94 20.54
N SER A 260 -13.18 4.33 20.81
CA SER A 260 -14.47 5.04 20.78
C SER A 260 -14.63 6.01 21.95
N ASP A 261 -14.21 5.61 23.15
CA ASP A 261 -14.24 6.46 24.34
C ASP A 261 -13.24 7.62 24.20
N LEU A 262 -12.05 7.34 23.65
CA LEU A 262 -11.05 8.34 23.28
C LEU A 262 -11.61 9.39 22.29
N LEU A 263 -12.27 8.94 21.22
CA LEU A 263 -12.86 9.84 20.23
C LEU A 263 -13.92 10.76 20.84
N LYS A 264 -14.77 10.24 21.75
CA LYS A 264 -15.80 11.05 22.43
C LYS A 264 -15.21 12.11 23.34
N GLU A 265 -14.15 11.77 24.06
CA GLU A 265 -13.44 12.73 24.91
C GLU A 265 -12.84 13.86 24.07
N VAL A 266 -12.15 13.51 22.99
CA VAL A 266 -11.57 14.48 22.07
C VAL A 266 -12.64 15.35 21.41
N ASP A 267 -13.77 14.77 20.97
CA ASP A 267 -14.90 15.51 20.41
C ASP A 267 -15.43 16.58 21.38
N THR A 268 -15.57 16.21 22.66
CA THR A 268 -16.05 17.13 23.70
C THR A 268 -15.09 18.31 23.90
N GLN A 269 -13.79 18.03 23.94
CA GLN A 269 -12.76 19.07 24.08
C GLN A 269 -12.65 19.94 22.82
N VAL A 270 -12.75 19.35 21.62
CA VAL A 270 -12.73 20.08 20.34
C VAL A 270 -13.93 21.01 20.21
N LYS A 271 -15.15 20.54 20.54
CA LYS A 271 -16.35 21.39 20.55
C LYS A 271 -16.24 22.53 21.55
N THR A 272 -15.67 22.26 22.72
CA THR A 272 -15.38 23.30 23.72
C THR A 272 -14.42 24.33 23.12
N LEU A 273 -13.32 23.89 22.48
CA LEU A 273 -12.36 24.76 21.82
C LEU A 273 -13.00 25.61 20.72
N GLN A 274 -13.85 25.01 19.87
CA GLN A 274 -14.59 25.72 18.83
C GLN A 274 -15.53 26.78 19.41
N SER A 275 -16.19 26.50 20.54
CA SER A 275 -17.10 27.45 21.19
C SER A 275 -16.38 28.67 21.81
N ILE A 276 -15.14 28.51 22.26
CA ILE A 276 -14.32 29.58 22.86
C ILE A 276 -13.43 30.30 21.83
N MET A 277 -13.44 29.85 20.57
CA MET A 277 -12.76 30.51 19.45
C MET A 277 -13.66 31.46 18.59
N PRO A 278 -14.63 32.24 19.10
CA PRO A 278 -15.37 33.16 18.24
C PRO A 278 -14.55 34.43 18.00
N ARG A 279 -14.22 34.70 16.73
CA ARG A 279 -13.81 36.02 16.17
C ARG A 279 -12.48 36.65 16.63
N ARG A 280 -11.90 36.27 17.77
CA ARG A 280 -10.58 36.79 18.23
C ARG A 280 -9.38 36.12 17.57
N PHE A 281 -9.58 34.93 16.99
CA PHE A 281 -8.55 34.11 16.33
C PHE A 281 -8.79 33.88 14.83
N ALA A 282 -9.78 34.58 14.25
CA ALA A 282 -9.83 34.72 12.80
C ALA A 282 -8.46 35.26 12.40
N ALA A 283 -7.72 34.51 11.57
CA ALA A 283 -6.37 34.87 11.22
C ALA A 283 -6.35 36.34 10.80
N ARG A 284 -5.67 37.22 11.56
CA ARG A 284 -5.16 38.46 10.98
C ARG A 284 -4.10 37.98 10.01
N PHE A 285 -4.51 37.72 8.78
CA PHE A 285 -3.59 37.26 7.76
C PHE A 285 -2.54 38.35 7.58
N SER A 286 -1.31 38.09 8.01
CA SER A 286 -0.15 38.70 7.40
C SER A 286 -0.11 38.22 5.95
N GLU A 287 0.09 39.12 4.99
CA GLU A 287 0.24 38.80 3.57
C GLU A 287 1.31 37.70 3.32
N LYS A 288 2.26 37.53 4.24
CA LYS A 288 3.29 36.48 4.19
C LYS A 288 2.80 35.06 4.55
N GLU A 289 1.69 34.92 5.29
CA GLU A 289 1.18 33.61 5.73
C GLU A 289 0.12 33.01 4.79
N LYS A 290 -0.55 33.85 3.99
CA LYS A 290 -1.38 33.37 2.88
C LYS A 290 -0.55 32.59 1.85
N GLN A 291 0.72 32.98 1.64
CA GLN A 291 1.65 32.31 0.71
C GLN A 291 2.10 30.91 1.15
N ARG A 292 2.17 30.59 2.46
CA ARG A 292 2.56 29.24 2.92
C ARG A 292 1.46 28.19 2.73
N LYS A 293 0.20 28.60 2.62
CA LYS A 293 -0.94 27.66 2.46
C LYS A 293 -1.15 27.14 1.04
N GLY A 294 -0.49 27.68 0.03
CA GLY A 294 -0.52 27.06 -1.29
C GLY A 294 0.45 25.88 -1.43
N GLN A 295 1.34 25.63 -0.46
CA GLN A 295 2.47 24.72 -0.66
C GLN A 295 2.24 23.28 -0.15
N PHE A 296 1.01 22.97 0.27
CA PHE A 296 0.58 21.61 0.62
C PHE A 296 -0.84 21.30 0.10
N LYS A 297 -1.06 21.60 -1.19
CA LYS A 297 -2.24 21.13 -1.95
C LYS A 297 -1.82 20.50 -3.29
N MET A 298 -1.08 19.39 -3.24
CA MET A 298 -1.19 18.37 -4.29
C MET A 298 -2.20 17.35 -3.79
N PHE A 299 -3.35 17.07 -4.39
CA PHE A 299 -3.77 17.11 -5.79
C PHE A 299 -5.15 17.75 -5.89
N ARG A 300 -5.35 18.82 -6.68
CA ARG A 300 -6.65 19.12 -7.32
C ARG A 300 -6.43 19.86 -8.64
N LYS A 301 -6.73 19.21 -9.77
CA LYS A 301 -6.97 19.90 -11.04
C LYS A 301 -8.42 20.44 -11.05
N PRO A 302 -8.67 21.67 -11.52
CA PRO A 302 -10.02 22.18 -11.73
C PRO A 302 -10.52 21.90 -13.14
N VAL A 303 -11.84 21.71 -13.30
CA VAL A 303 -12.54 21.86 -14.57
C VAL A 303 -13.73 22.81 -14.37
N HIS A 304 -13.84 23.75 -15.30
CA HIS A 304 -14.78 24.87 -15.40
C HIS A 304 -16.26 24.51 -15.58
N SER A 305 -17.12 25.43 -15.14
CA SER A 305 -18.30 26.03 -15.84
C SER A 305 -19.05 26.86 -14.76
N GLY A 306 -19.55 28.07 -14.94
CA GLY A 306 -20.16 28.71 -16.11
C GLY A 306 -21.46 29.39 -15.63
N SER A 307 -21.41 30.73 -15.50
CA SER A 307 -22.45 31.76 -15.70
C SER A 307 -23.87 31.63 -15.07
N ASP A 308 -24.36 32.67 -14.39
CA ASP A 308 -25.16 33.76 -15.00
C ASP A 308 -25.86 34.68 -13.97
N ASN A 309 -25.74 35.97 -14.28
CA ASN A 309 -26.49 37.19 -13.94
C ASN A 309 -27.83 37.11 -13.18
N TYR A 310 -28.05 38.06 -12.24
CA TYR A 310 -29.33 38.78 -12.09
C TYR A 310 -29.14 40.18 -11.47
N LEU A 311 -29.58 41.21 -12.21
CA LEU A 311 -29.94 42.55 -11.74
C LEU A 311 -31.47 42.64 -11.69
N PRO A 312 -32.07 43.33 -10.70
CA PRO A 312 -33.43 43.86 -10.85
C PRO A 312 -33.49 45.38 -10.88
N SER A 313 -34.40 45.86 -11.72
CA SER A 313 -34.73 47.25 -12.06
C SER A 313 -35.57 47.96 -10.99
N GLU A 314 -35.45 49.29 -10.95
CA GLU A 314 -36.12 50.26 -10.07
C GLU A 314 -37.62 50.45 -10.39
N LYS A 315 -38.41 50.90 -9.39
CA LYS A 315 -39.24 52.13 -9.49
C LYS A 315 -39.99 52.54 -8.20
N ASN A 316 -40.04 53.88 -8.02
CA ASN A 316 -41.00 54.76 -7.34
C ASN A 316 -40.74 55.25 -5.88
N VAL A 317 -40.06 56.42 -5.76
CA VAL A 317 -40.54 57.78 -5.34
C VAL A 317 -41.51 57.81 -4.12
N GLU A 318 -41.35 58.52 -2.98
CA GLU A 318 -40.92 59.91 -2.60
C GLU A 318 -40.88 59.96 -1.03
N THR A 319 -39.92 60.50 -0.25
CA THR A 319 -39.56 61.90 0.05
C THR A 319 -38.47 61.94 1.16
N ASN A 320 -37.71 63.04 1.22
CA ASN A 320 -36.95 63.60 2.36
C ASN A 320 -35.50 63.16 2.65
N GLY A 321 -34.58 64.08 2.31
CA GLY A 321 -33.17 64.12 2.76
C GLY A 321 -32.21 64.05 1.57
N CYS A 322 -31.51 65.14 1.22
CA CYS A 322 -30.49 65.07 0.16
C CYS A 322 -29.27 64.27 0.68
N SER A 323 -29.16 63.01 0.25
CA SER A 323 -28.12 62.02 0.62
C SER A 323 -26.87 62.11 -0.29
N CYS A 324 -26.52 63.30 -0.78
CA CYS A 324 -25.39 63.44 -1.71
C CYS A 324 -24.02 63.15 -1.06
N ASP A 325 -23.88 63.44 0.23
CA ASP A 325 -22.64 63.19 0.99
C ASP A 325 -22.43 61.70 1.29
N GLU A 326 -23.50 60.99 1.66
CA GLU A 326 -23.45 59.54 1.89
C GLU A 326 -23.29 58.76 0.58
N ASN A 327 -23.98 59.17 -0.48
CA ASN A 327 -23.84 58.53 -1.80
C ASN A 327 -22.43 58.75 -2.39
N TYR A 328 -21.82 59.91 -2.17
CA TYR A 328 -20.44 60.19 -2.57
C TYR A 328 -19.44 59.38 -1.71
N ARG A 329 -19.65 59.30 -0.39
CA ARG A 329 -18.84 58.43 0.50
C ARG A 329 -18.92 56.97 0.08
N VAL A 330 -20.11 56.47 -0.23
CA VAL A 330 -20.32 55.09 -0.69
C VAL A 330 -19.63 54.87 -2.04
N ALA A 331 -19.82 55.76 -3.01
CA ALA A 331 -19.17 55.65 -4.33
C ALA A 331 -17.63 55.67 -4.25
N VAL A 332 -17.05 56.51 -3.39
CA VAL A 332 -15.59 56.55 -3.16
C VAL A 332 -15.12 55.29 -2.42
N THR A 333 -15.90 54.78 -1.48
CA THR A 333 -15.60 53.53 -0.77
C THR A 333 -15.65 52.33 -1.71
N ASP A 334 -16.65 52.27 -2.58
CA ASP A 334 -16.81 51.20 -3.57
C ASP A 334 -15.71 51.23 -4.62
N LEU A 335 -15.30 52.42 -5.08
CA LEU A 335 -14.18 52.57 -5.99
C LEU A 335 -12.85 52.15 -5.34
N ASN A 336 -12.63 52.51 -4.07
CA ASN A 336 -11.47 52.07 -3.30
C ASN A 336 -11.48 50.55 -3.07
N ASN A 337 -12.65 49.96 -2.79
CA ASN A 337 -12.80 48.52 -2.67
C ASN A 337 -12.50 47.82 -4.00
N TYR A 338 -13.00 48.35 -5.13
CA TYR A 338 -12.75 47.82 -6.47
C TYR A 338 -11.26 47.79 -6.83
N TYR A 339 -10.53 48.91 -6.65
CA TYR A 339 -9.09 48.94 -6.96
C TYR A 339 -8.27 48.06 -6.01
N ARG A 340 -8.68 47.96 -4.75
CA ARG A 340 -8.05 47.07 -3.77
C ARG A 340 -8.25 45.61 -4.18
N ASP A 341 -9.45 45.23 -4.59
CA ASP A 341 -9.76 43.86 -5.00
C ASP A 341 -9.01 43.50 -6.30
N LEU A 342 -8.90 44.43 -7.26
CA LEU A 342 -8.10 44.26 -8.48
C LEU A 342 -6.61 44.04 -8.17
N PHE A 343 -6.05 44.81 -7.24
CA PHE A 343 -4.67 44.65 -6.79
C PHE A 343 -4.43 43.29 -6.13
N TYR A 344 -5.36 42.82 -5.30
CA TYR A 344 -5.27 41.51 -4.67
C TYR A 344 -5.37 40.36 -5.67
N VAL A 345 -6.23 40.47 -6.69
CA VAL A 345 -6.32 39.46 -7.76
C VAL A 345 -5.01 39.34 -8.53
N GLU A 346 -4.36 40.45 -8.87
CA GLU A 346 -3.08 40.40 -9.60
C GLU A 346 -1.93 39.87 -8.72
N LEU A 347 -1.91 40.21 -7.43
CA LEU A 347 -0.98 39.61 -6.46
C LEU A 347 -1.18 38.10 -6.31
N GLU A 348 -2.43 37.64 -6.23
CA GLU A 348 -2.76 36.21 -6.16
C GLU A 348 -2.29 35.47 -7.40
N LYS A 349 -2.46 36.06 -8.59
CA LYS A 349 -1.98 35.47 -9.84
C LYS A 349 -0.46 35.30 -9.85
N MET A 350 0.29 36.35 -9.49
CA MET A 350 1.75 36.26 -9.42
C MET A 350 2.21 35.24 -8.35
N ALA A 351 1.53 35.18 -7.20
CA ALA A 351 1.83 34.20 -6.17
C ALA A 351 1.58 32.77 -6.67
N VAL A 352 0.46 32.50 -7.33
CA VAL A 352 0.15 31.17 -7.90
C VAL A 352 1.18 30.75 -8.94
N GLU A 353 1.64 31.67 -9.80
CA GLU A 353 2.70 31.41 -10.78
C GLU A 353 4.03 31.02 -10.10
N GLU A 354 4.43 31.75 -9.05
CA GLU A 354 5.65 31.43 -8.29
C GLU A 354 5.54 30.09 -7.54
N MET A 355 4.35 29.80 -6.98
CA MET A 355 4.09 28.53 -6.29
C MET A 355 4.11 27.34 -7.25
N TYR A 356 3.57 27.50 -8.46
CA TYR A 356 3.61 26.49 -9.51
C TYR A 356 5.05 26.18 -9.94
N GLU A 357 5.89 27.19 -10.12
CA GLU A 357 7.31 26.97 -10.43
C GLU A 357 8.06 26.31 -9.26
N MET A 358 7.76 26.70 -8.01
CA MET A 358 8.38 26.08 -6.84
C MET A 358 7.95 24.61 -6.66
N GLU A 359 6.69 24.29 -6.91
CA GLU A 359 6.17 22.92 -6.90
C GLU A 359 6.85 22.05 -7.97
N LYS A 360 6.99 22.58 -9.18
CA LYS A 360 7.73 21.93 -10.28
C LYS A 360 9.20 21.68 -9.92
N GLN A 361 9.86 22.63 -9.27
CA GLN A 361 11.23 22.45 -8.76
C GLN A 361 11.30 21.38 -7.68
N PHE A 362 10.34 21.34 -6.76
CA PHE A 362 10.29 20.35 -5.69
C PHE A 362 10.02 18.94 -6.25
N GLU A 363 9.10 18.80 -7.20
CA GLU A 363 8.81 17.55 -7.90
C GLU A 363 10.04 17.04 -8.66
N SER A 364 10.74 17.93 -9.38
CA SER A 364 11.99 17.60 -10.08
C SER A 364 13.08 17.14 -9.11
N LEU A 365 13.24 17.83 -7.97
CA LEU A 365 14.23 17.46 -6.96
C LEU A 365 13.89 16.13 -6.29
N ARG A 366 12.59 15.89 -6.03
CA ARG A 366 12.10 14.62 -5.49
C ARG A 366 12.36 13.47 -6.46
N GLN A 367 12.06 13.66 -7.74
CA GLN A 367 12.36 12.68 -8.79
C GLN A 367 13.86 12.43 -8.91
N GLN A 368 14.69 13.47 -8.88
CA GLN A 368 16.14 13.33 -8.93
C GLN A 368 16.69 12.54 -7.73
N LYS A 369 16.25 12.85 -6.51
CA LYS A 369 16.63 12.09 -5.31
C LYS A 369 16.17 10.64 -5.39
N HIS A 370 14.94 10.39 -5.82
CA HIS A 370 14.42 9.04 -5.99
C HIS A 370 15.23 8.25 -7.04
N GLN A 371 15.50 8.84 -8.20
CA GLN A 371 16.32 8.23 -9.24
C GLN A 371 17.75 7.94 -8.75
N SER A 372 18.37 8.85 -8.01
CA SER A 372 19.70 8.63 -7.41
C SER A 372 19.68 7.46 -6.44
N ALA A 373 18.70 7.41 -5.53
CA ALA A 373 18.57 6.32 -4.57
C ALA A 373 18.36 4.97 -5.27
N VAL A 374 17.47 4.90 -6.28
CA VAL A 374 17.24 3.69 -7.07
C VAL A 374 18.50 3.26 -7.82
N GLN A 375 19.27 4.19 -8.38
CA GLN A 375 20.54 3.87 -9.04
C GLN A 375 21.57 3.33 -8.06
N ASP A 376 21.68 3.90 -6.87
CA ASP A 376 22.62 3.45 -5.85
C ASP A 376 22.25 2.06 -5.32
N TYR A 377 20.96 1.80 -5.07
CA TYR A 377 20.48 0.45 -4.73
C TYR A 377 20.76 -0.56 -5.84
N LYS A 378 20.53 -0.20 -7.11
CA LYS A 378 20.84 -1.07 -8.26
C LYS A 378 22.33 -1.40 -8.33
N LYS A 379 23.22 -0.42 -8.09
CA LYS A 379 24.67 -0.65 -8.04
C LYS A 379 25.06 -1.58 -6.89
N GLN A 380 24.48 -1.39 -5.70
CA GLN A 380 24.74 -2.25 -4.54
C GLN A 380 24.30 -3.70 -4.83
N LEU A 381 23.09 -3.89 -5.35
CA LEU A 381 22.59 -5.22 -5.73
C LEU A 381 23.47 -5.89 -6.78
N HIS A 382 23.90 -5.14 -7.80
CA HIS A 382 24.81 -5.67 -8.83
C HIS A 382 26.18 -6.05 -8.25
N SER A 383 26.72 -5.25 -7.34
CA SER A 383 27.97 -5.54 -6.64
C SER A 383 27.85 -6.82 -5.79
N ILE A 384 26.77 -6.94 -5.00
CA ILE A 384 26.52 -8.13 -4.16
C ILE A 384 26.36 -9.37 -5.03
N LYS A 385 25.57 -9.29 -6.12
CA LYS A 385 25.39 -10.39 -7.06
C LYS A 385 26.72 -10.84 -7.66
N THR A 386 27.55 -9.90 -8.10
CA THR A 386 28.86 -10.20 -8.70
C THR A 386 29.80 -10.87 -7.68
N LEU A 387 29.80 -10.41 -6.43
CA LEU A 387 30.59 -11.03 -5.36
C LEU A 387 30.12 -12.47 -5.09
N MET A 388 28.81 -12.68 -4.97
CA MET A 388 28.21 -14.01 -4.78
C MET A 388 28.53 -14.95 -5.95
N ASP A 389 28.41 -14.48 -7.19
CA ASP A 389 28.72 -15.25 -8.39
C ASP A 389 30.22 -15.61 -8.44
N ASN A 390 31.11 -14.69 -8.07
CA ASN A 390 32.55 -14.96 -7.98
C ASN A 390 32.88 -16.00 -6.91
N GLU A 391 32.34 -15.87 -5.70
CA GLU A 391 32.54 -16.85 -4.63
C GLU A 391 31.98 -18.23 -4.98
N TYR A 392 30.85 -18.28 -5.69
CA TYR A 392 30.29 -19.53 -6.17
C TYR A 392 31.20 -20.17 -7.23
N ASN A 393 31.69 -19.39 -8.20
CA ASN A 393 32.59 -19.88 -9.24
C ASN A 393 33.93 -20.35 -8.67
N GLU A 394 34.50 -19.66 -7.69
CA GLU A 394 35.73 -20.09 -7.02
C GLU A 394 35.55 -21.39 -6.22
N ARG A 395 34.41 -21.53 -5.53
CA ARG A 395 34.04 -22.80 -4.87
C ARG A 395 33.93 -23.94 -5.88
N LEU A 396 33.25 -23.70 -7.00
CA LEU A 396 33.09 -24.71 -8.05
C LEU A 396 34.44 -25.09 -8.68
N ARG A 397 35.32 -24.13 -8.95
CA ARG A 397 36.68 -24.39 -9.45
C ARG A 397 37.49 -25.23 -8.49
N THR A 398 37.44 -24.90 -7.20
CA THR A 398 38.14 -25.64 -6.15
C THR A 398 37.64 -27.08 -6.08
N GLU A 399 36.33 -27.29 -6.12
CA GLU A 399 35.72 -28.62 -6.08
C GLU A 399 36.11 -29.45 -7.33
N ILE A 400 36.05 -28.85 -8.51
CA ILE A 400 36.49 -29.49 -9.76
C ILE A 400 37.97 -29.89 -9.66
N GLN A 401 38.82 -29.01 -9.12
CA GLN A 401 40.25 -29.29 -8.97
C GLN A 401 40.50 -30.45 -8.01
N ILE A 402 39.81 -30.49 -6.86
CA ILE A 402 39.89 -31.59 -5.89
C ILE A 402 39.47 -32.91 -6.56
N LEU A 403 38.35 -32.91 -7.30
CA LEU A 403 37.87 -34.09 -8.00
C LEU A 403 38.86 -34.56 -9.08
N LEU A 404 39.48 -33.64 -9.82
CA LEU A 404 40.50 -33.96 -10.83
C LEU A 404 41.76 -34.56 -10.18
N GLU A 405 42.22 -34.00 -9.07
CA GLU A 405 43.38 -34.53 -8.33
C GLU A 405 43.09 -35.91 -7.74
N HIS A 406 41.90 -36.09 -7.17
CA HIS A 406 41.44 -37.37 -6.65
C HIS A 406 41.38 -38.43 -7.76
N ASN A 407 40.70 -38.14 -8.87
CA ASN A 407 40.61 -39.05 -10.02
C ASN A 407 42.00 -39.37 -10.58
N LYS A 408 42.89 -38.38 -10.69
CA LYS A 408 44.28 -38.60 -11.11
C LYS A 408 45.04 -39.53 -10.16
N ALA A 409 44.83 -39.40 -8.85
CA ALA A 409 45.41 -40.28 -7.85
C ALA A 409 44.84 -41.71 -7.96
N GLU A 410 43.54 -41.86 -8.13
CA GLU A 410 42.88 -43.15 -8.36
C GLU A 410 43.40 -43.84 -9.62
N ILE A 411 43.49 -43.12 -10.76
CA ILE A 411 44.06 -43.64 -12.01
C ILE A 411 45.51 -44.07 -11.79
N SER A 412 46.31 -43.27 -11.09
CA SER A 412 47.71 -43.58 -10.81
C SER A 412 47.85 -44.83 -9.93
N SER A 413 47.01 -44.96 -8.90
CA SER A 413 46.92 -46.16 -8.07
C SER A 413 46.53 -47.37 -8.91
N ALA A 414 45.51 -47.20 -9.76
CA ALA A 414 45.00 -48.28 -10.56
C ALA A 414 46.04 -48.78 -11.58
N LYS A 415 46.81 -47.88 -12.19
CA LYS A 415 47.91 -48.23 -13.12
C LYS A 415 49.04 -49.03 -12.47
N LYS A 416 49.19 -49.00 -11.14
CA LYS A 416 50.19 -49.78 -10.41
C LYS A 416 49.75 -51.22 -10.12
N GLN A 417 48.45 -51.49 -10.19
CA GLN A 417 47.89 -52.80 -9.95
C GLN A 417 47.80 -53.62 -11.24
N GLN A 418 47.69 -54.93 -11.05
CA GLN A 418 47.48 -55.91 -12.10
C GLN A 418 45.99 -56.27 -12.16
N TRP A 419 45.42 -56.41 -13.36
CA TRP A 419 43.96 -56.44 -13.53
C TRP A 419 43.47 -57.71 -14.20
N CYS A 420 42.37 -58.25 -13.67
CA CYS A 420 41.69 -59.40 -14.25
C CYS A 420 41.10 -59.02 -15.60
N VAL A 421 41.51 -59.71 -16.66
CA VAL A 421 41.05 -59.42 -18.04
C VAL A 421 39.53 -59.61 -18.20
N LYS A 422 38.90 -60.42 -17.34
CA LYS A 422 37.48 -60.76 -17.45
C LYS A 422 36.57 -59.79 -16.69
N CYS A 423 36.96 -59.37 -15.49
CA CYS A 423 36.07 -58.64 -14.58
C CYS A 423 36.67 -57.36 -13.98
N GLN A 424 37.90 -56.99 -14.37
CA GLN A 424 38.58 -55.76 -13.94
C GLN A 424 38.76 -55.62 -12.42
N LYS A 425 38.65 -56.71 -11.66
CA LYS A 425 39.13 -56.77 -10.26
C LYS A 425 40.63 -56.98 -10.22
N GLU A 426 41.26 -56.61 -9.11
CA GLU A 426 42.68 -56.83 -8.87
C GLU A 426 43.03 -58.33 -9.08
N ALA A 427 44.03 -58.58 -9.92
CA ALA A 427 44.43 -59.93 -10.30
C ALA A 427 45.45 -60.50 -9.32
N ILE A 428 45.20 -61.72 -8.86
CA ILE A 428 46.09 -62.49 -7.98
C ILE A 428 46.64 -63.75 -8.67
N TYR A 429 46.11 -64.13 -9.83
CA TYR A 429 46.55 -65.27 -10.63
C TYR A 429 47.16 -64.82 -11.95
N HIS A 430 48.40 -65.24 -12.21
CA HIS A 430 49.14 -64.89 -13.44
C HIS A 430 49.12 -66.05 -14.44
N CYS A 431 48.63 -65.80 -15.66
CA CYS A 431 48.63 -66.78 -16.76
C CYS A 431 49.81 -66.57 -17.72
N CYS A 432 49.93 -65.39 -18.33
CA CYS A 432 51.05 -65.01 -19.19
C CYS A 432 51.26 -63.48 -19.17
N TRP A 433 52.28 -62.95 -19.84
CA TRP A 433 52.63 -61.51 -19.81
C TRP A 433 51.44 -60.56 -20.04
N SER A 434 50.53 -60.92 -20.94
CA SER A 434 49.39 -60.07 -21.32
C SER A 434 48.07 -60.49 -20.68
N THR A 435 48.02 -61.47 -19.78
CA THR A 435 46.75 -62.02 -19.28
C THR A 435 46.85 -62.55 -17.85
N GLN A 436 45.97 -62.01 -17.00
CA GLN A 436 45.91 -62.26 -15.56
C GLN A 436 44.44 -62.30 -15.09
N TYR A 437 44.20 -62.93 -13.93
CA TYR A 437 42.86 -63.19 -13.40
C TYR A 437 42.78 -62.91 -11.90
N CYS A 438 41.61 -62.49 -11.42
CA CYS A 438 41.34 -62.35 -9.98
C CYS A 438 40.96 -63.68 -9.33
N SER A 439 40.52 -64.68 -10.11
CA SER A 439 40.09 -65.97 -9.60
C SER A 439 40.14 -67.08 -10.66
N PRO A 440 40.19 -68.36 -10.26
CA PRO A 440 40.15 -69.49 -11.19
C PRO A 440 38.85 -69.54 -12.02
N GLU A 441 37.73 -69.07 -11.47
CA GLU A 441 36.45 -68.99 -12.18
C GLU A 441 36.52 -68.02 -13.35
N CYS A 442 37.13 -66.84 -13.13
CA CYS A 442 37.38 -65.86 -14.20
C CYS A 442 38.34 -66.42 -15.26
N GLN A 443 39.33 -67.21 -14.84
CA GLN A 443 40.24 -67.89 -15.77
C GLN A 443 39.50 -68.91 -16.64
N HIS A 444 38.76 -69.83 -16.04
CA HIS A 444 38.01 -70.86 -16.78
C HIS A 444 36.99 -70.24 -17.75
N SER A 445 36.29 -69.17 -17.32
CA SER A 445 35.34 -68.46 -18.16
C SER A 445 35.98 -67.84 -19.40
N HIS A 446 37.14 -67.18 -19.26
CA HIS A 446 37.85 -66.55 -20.38
C HIS A 446 38.77 -67.52 -21.15
N TRP A 447 39.03 -68.73 -20.61
CA TRP A 447 40.02 -69.66 -21.15
C TRP A 447 39.75 -70.06 -22.60
N GLN A 448 38.48 -70.24 -22.97
CA GLN A 448 38.10 -70.62 -24.33
C GLN A 448 38.56 -69.59 -25.38
N GLU A 449 38.53 -68.30 -25.02
CA GLU A 449 38.96 -67.19 -25.89
C GLU A 449 40.48 -66.98 -25.84
N HIS A 450 41.09 -67.15 -24.66
CA HIS A 450 42.51 -66.89 -24.44
C HIS A 450 43.43 -68.02 -24.92
N ARG A 451 43.00 -69.29 -24.85
CA ARG A 451 43.88 -70.47 -25.03
C ARG A 451 44.68 -70.47 -26.33
N SER A 452 44.11 -69.96 -27.42
CA SER A 452 44.76 -69.92 -28.75
C SER A 452 45.87 -68.87 -28.85
N LYS A 453 45.86 -67.87 -27.95
CA LYS A 453 46.80 -66.74 -27.93
C LYS A 453 47.71 -66.76 -26.69
N CYS A 454 47.58 -67.78 -25.84
CA CYS A 454 48.34 -67.89 -24.60
C CYS A 454 49.82 -68.10 -24.88
N ARG A 455 50.69 -67.25 -24.30
CA ARG A 455 52.14 -67.33 -24.48
C ARG A 455 52.85 -68.25 -23.49
N ARG A 456 52.12 -68.87 -22.57
CA ARG A 456 52.68 -69.86 -21.64
C ARG A 456 52.86 -71.18 -22.40
N LYS A 457 54.08 -71.44 -22.88
CA LYS A 457 54.42 -72.74 -23.51
C LYS A 457 54.22 -73.84 -22.46
N LYS A 458 53.56 -74.96 -22.83
CA LYS A 458 53.65 -76.20 -22.05
C LYS A 458 55.12 -76.59 -22.00
N GLN A 459 55.71 -76.67 -20.81
CA GLN A 459 56.86 -77.53 -20.62
C GLN A 459 56.30 -78.95 -20.74
N GLU A 460 56.54 -79.59 -21.88
CA GLU A 460 56.43 -81.03 -22.00
C GLU A 460 57.58 -81.60 -21.16
N THR A 461 57.23 -82.11 -19.97
CA THR A 461 58.10 -82.98 -19.17
C THR A 461 58.27 -84.32 -19.84
#